data_AF-S7HSC2-F1
#
_entry.id   AF-S7HSC2-F1
#
_cell.length_a   1.000
_cell.length_b   1.000
_cell.length_c   1.000
_cell.angle_alpha   90.00
_cell.angle_beta   90.00
_cell.angle_gamma   90.00
#
_symmetry.space_group_name_H-M   'P 1'
#
loop_
_entity.id
_entity.type
_entity.pdbx_description
1 polymer ?
#
loop_
_entity_poly.entity_id
_entity_poly.type
_entity_poly.pdbx_seq_one_letter_code
_entity_poly.pdbx_strand_id
1 'polypeptide(L)'
;MATHKKQICLDCQKEFVPYRKDQRFCSKKCSRHYYKHHETTHRAPEPGVPVIREFYCRWCHHLVQVADPADKRTVFCRHKCEKSYWRHGYTLNDHGRGGNRGMSGGMSLGGLIRRERRDLD
;
A
#
# COMPACT_ATOMS: atom_id res chain seq x y z
N MET A 1 -5.76 33.93 6.32
CA MET A 1 -5.26 33.04 5.24
C MET A 1 -4.18 32.15 5.83
N ALA A 2 -4.32 30.83 5.81
CA ALA A 2 -3.30 29.93 6.38
C ALA A 2 -2.03 29.99 5.52
N THR A 3 -0.95 30.53 6.07
CA THR A 3 0.35 30.64 5.39
C THR A 3 1.07 29.30 5.48
N HIS A 4 0.90 28.46 4.47
CA HIS A 4 1.63 27.20 4.36
C HIS A 4 3.10 27.46 4.00
N LYS A 5 4.03 27.01 4.86
CA LYS A 5 5.47 27.06 4.59
C LYS A 5 5.80 26.21 3.36
N LYS A 6 6.68 26.71 2.48
CA LYS A 6 7.20 25.94 1.33
C LYS A 6 7.87 24.64 1.81
N GLN A 7 7.64 23.56 1.07
CA GLN A 7 8.22 22.23 1.33
C GLN A 7 8.82 21.64 0.06
N ILE A 8 9.72 20.67 0.23
CA ILE A 8 10.36 19.95 -0.87
C ILE A 8 9.57 18.66 -1.15
N CYS A 9 9.23 18.41 -2.41
CA CYS A 9 8.56 17.19 -2.80
C CYS A 9 9.50 15.98 -2.63
N LEU A 10 9.06 14.94 -1.92
CA LEU A 10 9.88 13.73 -1.69
C LEU A 10 10.17 12.88 -2.95
N ASP A 11 9.53 13.20 -4.08
CA ASP A 11 9.65 12.46 -5.34
C ASP A 11 10.52 13.20 -6.35
N CYS A 12 10.11 14.42 -6.73
CA CYS A 12 10.81 15.22 -7.75
C CYS A 12 11.74 16.30 -7.17
N GLN A 13 11.85 16.41 -5.84
CA GLN A 13 12.70 17.37 -5.12
C GLN A 13 12.43 18.85 -5.42
N LYS A 14 11.32 19.18 -6.08
CA LYS A 14 10.92 20.57 -6.33
C LYS A 14 10.26 21.20 -5.10
N GLU A 15 10.52 22.48 -4.90
CA GLU A 15 9.79 23.31 -3.94
C GLU A 15 8.32 23.46 -4.33
N PHE A 16 7.42 23.36 -3.36
CA PHE A 16 6.00 23.61 -3.55
C PHE A 16 5.38 24.19 -2.28
N VAL A 17 4.23 24.86 -2.44
CA VAL A 17 3.42 25.32 -1.30
C VAL A 17 2.36 24.25 -1.02
N PRO A 18 2.39 23.57 0.13
CA PRO A 18 1.43 22.53 0.43
C PRO A 18 0.04 23.14 0.71
N TYR A 19 -1.02 22.44 0.30
CA TYR A 19 -2.39 22.82 0.67
C TYR A 19 -2.80 22.25 2.04
N ARG A 20 -2.13 21.16 2.47
CA ARG A 20 -2.35 20.51 3.78
C ARG A 20 -1.04 20.42 4.55
N LYS A 21 -1.11 20.49 5.88
CA LYS A 21 0.07 20.45 6.77
C LYS A 21 0.96 19.21 6.58
N ASP A 22 0.36 18.09 6.19
CA ASP A 22 0.99 16.76 6.02
C ASP A 22 1.25 16.41 4.54
N GLN A 23 1.06 17.35 3.61
CA GLN A 23 1.26 17.08 2.20
C GLN A 23 2.75 16.94 1.87
N ARG A 24 3.15 15.71 1.50
CA ARG A 24 4.55 15.35 1.21
C ARG A 24 4.98 15.52 -0.25
N PHE A 25 4.01 15.74 -1.15
CA PHE A 25 4.23 15.73 -2.59
C PHE A 25 3.59 16.96 -3.25
N CYS A 26 4.27 17.50 -4.27
CA CYS A 26 3.73 18.62 -5.05
C CYS A 26 2.49 18.24 -5.87
N SER A 27 2.32 16.95 -6.21
CA SER A 27 1.20 16.47 -7.02
C SER A 27 0.82 15.02 -6.72
N LYS A 28 -0.40 14.62 -7.13
CA LYS A 28 -0.82 13.20 -7.11
C LYS A 28 0.04 12.32 -7.99
N LYS A 29 0.60 12.84 -9.09
CA LYS A 29 1.52 12.09 -9.97
C LYS A 29 2.78 11.70 -9.20
N CYS A 30 3.39 12.66 -8.51
CA CYS A 30 4.56 12.42 -7.68
C CYS A 30 4.27 11.46 -6.52
N SER A 31 3.13 11.60 -5.85
CA SER A 31 2.74 10.67 -4.79
C SER A 31 2.63 9.23 -5.30
N ARG A 32 1.99 9.02 -6.46
CA ARG A 32 1.84 7.68 -7.07
C ARG A 32 3.18 7.12 -7.53
N HIS A 33 4.03 7.95 -8.13
CA HIS A 33 5.36 7.54 -8.55
C HIS A 33 6.20 7.10 -7.35
N TYR A 34 6.28 7.94 -6.33
CA TYR A 34 7.02 7.65 -5.10
C TYR A 34 6.60 6.33 -4.47
N TYR A 35 5.31 6.13 -4.16
CA TYR A 35 4.86 4.89 -3.50
C TYR A 35 4.93 3.64 -4.38
N LYS A 36 5.04 3.80 -5.70
CA LYS A 36 5.24 2.68 -6.62
C LYS A 36 6.68 2.18 -6.61
N HIS A 37 7.64 3.09 -6.44
CA HIS A 37 9.07 2.79 -6.58
C HIS A 37 9.82 2.72 -5.24
N HIS A 38 9.32 3.41 -4.20
CA HIS A 38 9.88 3.36 -2.85
C HIS A 38 9.09 2.38 -1.98
N GLU A 39 9.80 1.38 -1.47
CA GLU A 39 9.26 0.48 -0.47
C GLU A 39 9.25 1.17 0.89
N THR A 40 8.19 0.98 1.67
CA THR A 40 8.17 1.41 3.07
C THR A 40 9.20 0.60 3.86
N THR A 41 10.27 1.27 4.25
CA THR A 41 11.25 0.70 5.18
C THR A 41 10.65 0.65 6.57
N HIS A 42 10.43 -0.56 7.08
CA HIS A 42 10.13 -0.75 8.49
C HIS A 42 11.47 -0.86 9.22
N ARG A 43 11.80 0.15 10.03
CA ARG A 43 13.01 0.13 10.83
C ARG A 43 12.87 -0.93 11.93
N ALA A 44 13.96 -1.62 12.23
CA ALA A 44 14.04 -2.44 13.43
C ALA A 44 13.84 -1.56 14.67
N PRO A 45 13.30 -2.09 15.77
CA PRO A 45 13.24 -1.34 17.02
C PRO A 45 14.65 -0.93 17.46
N GLU A 46 14.78 0.32 17.94
CA GLU A 46 16.02 0.78 18.56
C GLU A 46 16.24 0.06 19.90
N PRO A 47 17.50 -0.14 20.33
CA PRO A 47 17.79 -0.78 21.61
C PRO A 47 17.16 0.03 22.76
N GLY A 48 16.35 -0.64 23.59
CA GLY A 48 15.64 -0.03 24.72
C GLY A 48 14.18 0.35 24.44
N VAL A 49 13.70 0.25 23.20
CA VAL A 49 12.27 0.44 22.89
C VAL A 49 11.52 -0.88 23.14
N PRO A 50 10.40 -0.87 23.89
CA PRO A 50 9.64 -2.09 24.15
C PRO A 50 9.03 -2.63 22.85
N VAL A 51 9.26 -3.92 22.60
CA VAL A 51 8.61 -4.66 21.50
C VAL A 51 7.19 -5.02 21.94
N ILE A 52 6.20 -4.54 21.21
CA ILE A 52 4.77 -4.79 21.47
C ILE A 52 4.40 -6.20 21.05
N ARG A 53 4.91 -6.65 19.90
CA ARG A 53 4.67 -7.99 19.35
C ARG A 53 5.81 -8.43 18.45
N GLU A 54 5.97 -9.74 18.36
CA GLU A 54 6.92 -10.39 17.46
C GLU A 54 6.23 -11.53 16.69
N PHE A 55 6.63 -11.73 15.43
CA PHE A 55 6.14 -12.84 14.62
C PHE A 55 7.11 -13.17 13.49
N TYR A 56 7.09 -14.41 13.01
CA TYR A 56 7.84 -14.80 11.83
C TYR A 56 7.04 -14.55 10.55
N CYS A 57 7.64 -13.89 9.57
CA CYS A 57 7.01 -13.67 8.27
C CYS A 57 6.64 -15.00 7.60
N ARG A 58 5.38 -15.18 7.20
CA ARG A 58 4.88 -16.44 6.63
C ARG A 58 5.54 -16.86 5.30
N TRP A 59 6.21 -15.94 4.59
CA TRP A 59 6.85 -16.22 3.31
C TRP A 59 8.37 -16.36 3.37
N CYS A 60 9.09 -15.43 4.02
CA CYS A 60 10.56 -15.47 4.12
C CYS A 60 11.09 -15.86 5.50
N HIS A 61 10.21 -16.11 6.46
CA HIS A 61 10.53 -16.55 7.83
C HIS A 61 11.44 -15.58 8.60
N HIS A 62 11.56 -14.33 8.15
CA HIS A 62 12.26 -13.28 8.90
C HIS A 62 11.48 -12.92 10.18
N LEU A 63 12.17 -12.82 11.32
CA LEU A 63 11.59 -12.37 12.59
C LEU A 63 11.25 -10.88 12.51
N VAL A 64 9.98 -10.54 12.64
CA VAL A 64 9.49 -9.17 12.65
C VAL A 64 9.22 -8.77 14.08
N GLN A 65 9.94 -7.76 14.55
CA GLN A 65 9.67 -7.12 15.84
C GLN A 65 8.93 -5.81 15.58
N VAL A 66 7.81 -5.64 16.26
CA VAL A 66 6.98 -4.44 16.15
C VAL A 66 7.02 -3.70 17.47
N ALA A 67 7.62 -2.52 17.46
CA ALA A 67 7.64 -1.60 18.60
C ALA A 67 6.71 -0.39 18.42
N ASP A 68 6.38 -0.02 17.17
CA ASP A 68 5.46 1.08 16.89
C ASP A 68 4.00 0.57 16.91
N PRO A 69 3.11 1.11 17.77
CA PRO A 69 1.70 0.73 17.77
C PRO A 69 0.98 1.08 16.45
N ALA A 70 1.51 2.01 15.64
CA ALA A 70 0.99 2.32 14.32
C ALA A 70 1.33 1.26 13.26
N ASP A 71 2.33 0.41 13.51
CA ASP A 71 2.66 -0.71 12.64
C ASP A 71 1.63 -1.83 12.84
N LYS A 72 0.82 -2.10 11.81
CA LYS A 72 -0.27 -3.07 11.83
C LYS A 72 0.08 -4.40 11.18
N ARG A 73 1.37 -4.68 10.93
CA ARG A 73 1.78 -5.97 10.36
C ARG A 73 1.53 -7.10 11.36
N THR A 74 1.01 -8.22 10.87
CA THR A 74 0.66 -9.39 11.68
C THR A 74 1.13 -10.73 11.07
N VAL A 75 1.32 -10.81 9.75
CA VAL A 75 1.62 -12.08 9.06
C VAL A 75 2.88 -11.99 8.18
N PHE A 76 3.10 -10.85 7.52
CA PHE A 76 4.19 -10.66 6.57
C PHE A 76 5.07 -9.49 6.98
N CYS A 77 6.38 -9.60 6.73
CA CYS A 77 7.32 -8.51 7.02
C CYS A 77 7.16 -7.30 6.09
N ARG A 78 6.64 -7.50 4.88
CA ARG A 78 6.39 -6.44 3.87
C ARG A 78 5.38 -6.88 2.82
N HIS A 79 4.79 -5.90 2.14
CA HIS A 79 3.79 -6.14 1.09
C HIS A 79 4.31 -7.00 -0.07
N LYS A 80 5.63 -6.97 -0.37
CA LYS A 80 6.22 -7.89 -1.35
C LYS A 80 6.09 -9.36 -0.94
N CYS A 81 6.28 -9.67 0.35
CA CYS A 81 6.21 -11.03 0.86
C CYS A 81 4.76 -11.55 0.84
N GLU A 82 3.80 -10.69 1.19
CA GLU A 82 2.37 -10.95 1.01
C GLU A 82 2.06 -11.27 -0.47
N LYS A 83 2.46 -10.40 -1.40
CA LYS A 83 2.26 -10.63 -2.84
C LYS A 83 2.90 -11.92 -3.34
N SER A 84 4.12 -12.24 -2.91
CA SER A 84 4.79 -13.48 -3.31
C SER A 84 4.11 -14.71 -2.74
N TYR A 85 3.64 -14.65 -1.49
CA TYR A 85 2.89 -15.74 -0.86
C TYR A 85 1.61 -16.07 -1.64
N TRP A 86 0.85 -15.05 -2.02
CA TRP A 86 -0.39 -15.23 -2.77
C TRP A 86 -0.19 -15.50 -4.27
N ARG A 87 1.04 -15.33 -4.80
CA ARG A 87 1.33 -15.52 -6.22
C ARG A 87 1.11 -16.97 -6.69
N HIS A 88 1.01 -17.94 -5.78
CA HIS A 88 0.91 -19.37 -6.13
C HIS A 88 -0.23 -20.13 -5.44
N GLY A 89 -1.37 -19.47 -5.21
CA GLY A 89 -2.60 -20.16 -4.77
C GLY A 89 -3.51 -20.66 -5.91
N TYR A 90 -3.27 -20.26 -7.17
CA TYR A 90 -4.18 -20.55 -8.29
C TYR A 90 -3.48 -21.10 -9.56
N THR A 91 -2.16 -21.33 -9.52
CA THR A 91 -1.39 -21.69 -10.72
C THR A 91 -0.78 -23.09 -10.67
N LEU A 92 -1.50 -24.07 -10.14
CA LEU A 92 -1.22 -25.47 -10.49
C LEU A 92 -2.06 -25.96 -11.69
N ASN A 93 -2.92 -25.13 -12.30
CA ASN A 93 -3.74 -25.55 -13.45
C ASN A 93 -3.91 -24.56 -14.62
N ASP A 94 -3.32 -23.36 -14.63
CA ASP A 94 -3.51 -22.43 -15.75
C ASP A 94 -2.31 -22.43 -16.71
N HIS A 95 -2.20 -23.50 -17.50
CA HIS A 95 -1.48 -23.48 -18.78
C HIS A 95 -2.24 -22.60 -19.78
N GLY A 96 -2.02 -21.29 -19.68
CA GLY A 96 -2.26 -20.38 -20.80
C GLY A 96 -3.41 -19.41 -20.62
N ARG A 97 -3.08 -18.18 -20.21
CA ARG A 97 -3.45 -16.96 -20.97
C ARG A 97 -2.82 -15.75 -20.30
N GLY A 98 -1.97 -15.04 -21.05
CA GLY A 98 -1.69 -13.64 -20.77
C GLY A 98 -2.99 -12.84 -20.91
N GLY A 99 -3.38 -12.09 -19.88
CA GLY A 99 -4.57 -11.26 -19.96
C GLY A 99 -4.93 -10.57 -18.65
N ASN A 100 -4.61 -9.28 -18.59
CA ASN A 100 -5.21 -8.21 -17.77
C ASN A 100 -5.33 -8.33 -16.24
N ARG A 101 -4.70 -7.34 -15.60
CA ARG A 101 -4.77 -6.99 -14.19
C ARG A 101 -6.13 -6.37 -13.86
N GLY A 102 -6.77 -6.85 -12.79
CA GLY A 102 -7.60 -6.00 -11.93
C GLY A 102 -9.08 -6.35 -11.86
N MET A 103 -9.44 -7.27 -10.96
CA MET A 103 -10.79 -7.36 -10.40
C MET A 103 -10.69 -7.82 -8.94
N SER A 104 -10.61 -6.87 -8.01
CA SER A 104 -10.91 -7.13 -6.60
C SER A 104 -11.73 -5.95 -6.07
N GLY A 105 -13.00 -5.94 -6.45
CA GLY A 105 -14.00 -5.06 -5.90
C GLY A 105 -15.35 -5.71 -6.12
N GLY A 106 -15.82 -6.49 -5.14
CA GLY A 106 -17.18 -7.01 -5.15
C GLY A 106 -18.13 -5.82 -5.36
N MET A 107 -18.96 -5.90 -6.40
CA MET A 107 -19.89 -4.83 -6.70
C MET A 107 -21.00 -4.87 -5.66
N SER A 108 -21.30 -3.74 -5.00
CA SER A 108 -22.42 -3.69 -4.08
C SER A 108 -23.72 -3.96 -4.84
N LEU A 109 -24.74 -4.49 -4.15
CA LEU A 109 -26.07 -4.70 -4.72
C LEU A 109 -26.63 -3.43 -5.39
N GLY A 110 -26.36 -2.25 -4.80
CA GLY A 110 -26.71 -0.96 -5.39
C GLY A 110 -25.96 -0.63 -6.69
N GLY A 111 -24.79 -1.22 -6.93
CA GLY A 111 -24.08 -1.16 -8.21
C GLY A 111 -24.71 -2.04 -9.30
N LEU A 112 -25.34 -3.16 -8.93
CA LEU A 112 -26.06 -4.02 -9.85
C LEU A 112 -27.39 -3.38 -10.29
N ILE A 113 -28.18 -2.89 -9.32
CA ILE A 113 -29.47 -2.23 -9.57
C ILE A 113 -29.34 -1.03 -10.52
N ARG A 114 -28.25 -0.24 -10.41
CA ARG A 114 -28.01 0.91 -11.29
C ARG A 114 -27.67 0.54 -12.74
N ARG A 115 -27.14 -0.66 -13.00
CA ARG A 115 -26.88 -1.13 -14.37
C ARG A 115 -28.14 -1.65 -15.01
N GLU A 116 -28.89 -2.47 -14.27
CA GLU A 116 -30.15 -3.03 -14.75
C GLU A 116 -31.13 -1.92 -15.15
N ARG A 117 -31.20 -0.82 -14.38
CA ARG A 117 -31.99 0.36 -14.76
C ARG A 117 -31.48 1.10 -16.01
N ARG A 118 -30.21 0.96 -16.38
CA ARG A 118 -29.65 1.58 -17.59
C ARG A 118 -29.95 0.75 -18.85
N ASP A 119 -29.99 -0.57 -18.70
CA ASP A 119 -30.20 -1.49 -19.82
C ASP A 119 -31.70 -1.66 -20.18
N LEU A 120 -32.60 -1.02 -19.40
CA LEU A 120 -34.05 -0.97 -19.62
C LEU A 120 -34.55 0.38 -20.16
N ASP A 121 -33.65 1.31 -20.48
CA ASP A 121 -33.94 2.60 -21.14
C ASP A 121 -33.49 2.57 -22.61
#